data_AF-A0A5B8XT16-F1
#
_entry.id   AF-A0A5B8XT16-F1
#
_cell.length_a   1.000
_cell.length_b   1.000
_cell.length_c   1.000
_cell.angle_alpha   90.00
_cell.angle_beta   90.00
_cell.angle_gamma   90.00
#
_symmetry.space_group_name_H-M   'P 1'
#
loop_
_entity.id
_entity.type
_entity.pdbx_description
1 polymer ?
#
loop_
_entity_poly.entity_id
_entity_poly.type
_entity_poly.pdbx_seq_one_letter_code
_entity_poly.pdbx_strand_id
1 'polypeptide(L)'
;MPHLDWLVVKTNSVGTTTSTTNGTTGNTTQNTTGNTTGNTTGECVPSAGGVELCDGIDNDCDGETDEAFAELGESCGDGLGACAVEGVYVCAEDQVNVECDAPPGLAPQDEICDGIDNDCDGETDEDFETLGDACSAGEGACANDGVVACTPDGTAACNAVAGTPGGAELCNAMDDDCDGEIDEDFEDLGDECTVGTGTCENTGTIVCSADGTLTECSVLPGMPETETCDGLDNDCDGAIDEGFGVGSTCSAGVGVCSRGGAIICIQGAAVCNAVAGTPPQTIENTCDNQDNDCDGQTDEGCNDDSDGYCDASFTVLGAPTVCPQGGNDCNDTDPAINPSSDEVCDNIDNDCDGDIDEDATDATTYYADCDGDGFAGSNAATTNVCGTPDNQTAEIVCANNNSVWITLAPGGSNIDCGPFDDRAFPGQTTGFTGLMNDPANGTNSRDFNCNGSVDKILTNTNVNPNAPCSPGFSLPLNNRCIPPLNLQNPESGWTGSTSPACGVSAQYTSCSYSGSGPNCPGTRTTTSVQQLCN
;
A
#
# COMPACT_ATOMS: atom_id res chain seq x y z
N MET A 1 -57.15 -9.16 25.75
CA MET A 1 -57.82 -8.59 26.95
C MET A 1 -58.85 -7.56 26.49
N PRO A 2 -60.13 -7.93 26.58
CA PRO A 2 -60.99 -7.38 27.62
C PRO A 2 -61.56 -8.47 28.53
N HIS A 3 -61.83 -8.07 29.77
CA HIS A 3 -62.43 -8.84 30.87
C HIS A 3 -63.94 -8.64 30.86
N LEU A 4 -64.73 -9.70 31.09
CA LEU A 4 -66.14 -9.79 31.54
C LEU A 4 -66.47 -11.29 31.56
N ASP A 5 -67.14 -11.95 32.50
CA ASP A 5 -67.65 -11.66 33.83
C ASP A 5 -67.98 -13.05 34.42
N TRP A 6 -67.51 -13.39 35.62
CA TRP A 6 -67.97 -14.58 36.35
C TRP A 6 -69.02 -14.14 37.38
N LEU A 7 -70.29 -14.40 37.07
CA LEU A 7 -71.40 -14.18 37.98
C LEU A 7 -71.77 -15.48 38.70
N VAL A 8 -71.46 -15.52 40.00
CA VAL A 8 -71.98 -16.51 40.94
C VAL A 8 -73.38 -16.08 41.39
N VAL A 9 -74.41 -16.89 41.11
CA VAL A 9 -75.69 -16.85 41.85
C VAL A 9 -76.24 -18.27 42.08
N LYS A 10 -76.04 -18.70 43.33
CA LYS A 10 -77.00 -19.33 44.26
C LYS A 10 -77.97 -20.39 43.76
N THR A 11 -77.75 -21.59 44.31
CA THR A 11 -78.76 -22.54 44.73
C THR A 11 -79.77 -21.92 45.69
N ASN A 12 -81.07 -22.11 45.39
CA ASN A 12 -82.15 -22.45 46.31
C ASN A 12 -83.49 -22.20 45.61
N SER A 13 -84.33 -23.23 45.53
CA SER A 13 -85.64 -23.25 46.23
C SER A 13 -86.47 -24.42 45.67
N VAL A 14 -86.74 -25.40 46.52
CA VAL A 14 -88.03 -25.56 47.24
C VAL A 14 -89.12 -26.11 46.34
N GLY A 15 -89.38 -27.40 46.51
CA GLY A 15 -90.58 -27.84 47.21
C GLY A 15 -91.79 -28.17 46.35
N THR A 16 -92.14 -29.45 46.34
CA THR A 16 -93.52 -29.96 46.31
C THR A 16 -93.46 -31.38 46.88
N THR A 17 -93.78 -31.60 48.16
CA THR A 17 -95.12 -31.86 48.72
C THR A 17 -95.78 -33.16 48.24
N THR A 18 -95.70 -34.14 49.14
CA THR A 18 -96.80 -34.96 49.72
C THR A 18 -97.56 -35.98 48.87
N SER A 19 -97.76 -37.13 49.55
CA SER A 19 -98.97 -37.98 49.49
C SER A 19 -98.98 -38.98 48.32
N THR A 20 -99.25 -40.27 48.44
CA THR A 20 -99.74 -41.10 49.56
C THR A 20 -99.65 -42.58 49.14
N THR A 21 -99.45 -43.46 50.13
CA THR A 21 -99.98 -44.85 50.26
C THR A 21 -99.71 -45.90 49.18
N ASN A 22 -98.95 -46.93 49.56
CA ASN A 22 -99.48 -48.26 49.90
C ASN A 22 -98.36 -49.05 50.61
N GLY A 23 -98.52 -49.65 51.78
CA GLY A 23 -99.75 -50.18 52.37
C GLY A 23 -99.76 -51.71 52.41
N THR A 24 -98.63 -52.38 52.64
CA THR A 24 -98.62 -53.82 52.96
C THR A 24 -98.97 -54.02 54.45
N THR A 25 -100.25 -53.84 54.76
CA THR A 25 -100.84 -54.27 56.03
C THR A 25 -101.20 -55.75 55.94
N GLY A 26 -100.25 -56.61 56.30
CA GLY A 26 -100.55 -57.98 56.73
C GLY A 26 -101.05 -57.95 58.17
N ASN A 27 -102.35 -57.72 58.37
CA ASN A 27 -103.14 -58.21 59.50
C ASN A 27 -104.61 -57.86 59.30
N THR A 28 -105.44 -58.86 59.05
CA THR A 28 -106.80 -58.86 59.60
C THR A 28 -107.17 -60.28 59.97
N THR A 29 -106.83 -60.59 61.21
CA THR A 29 -107.63 -61.49 62.03
C THR A 29 -109.07 -60.98 62.12
N GLN A 30 -109.98 -61.94 62.32
CA GLN A 30 -111.37 -61.82 62.76
C GLN A 30 -112.42 -61.53 61.69
N ASN A 31 -113.30 -62.50 61.45
CA ASN A 31 -114.60 -62.61 62.16
C ASN A 31 -115.50 -63.49 61.28
N THR A 32 -115.49 -64.81 61.47
CA THR A 32 -116.55 -65.58 62.16
C THR A 32 -117.98 -65.33 61.67
N THR A 33 -118.71 -66.45 61.57
CA THR A 33 -120.13 -66.64 61.17
C THR A 33 -120.33 -66.65 59.65
N GLY A 34 -120.76 -67.74 59.01
CA GLY A 34 -121.62 -68.81 59.47
C GLY A 34 -123.04 -68.54 59.01
N ASN A 35 -123.46 -69.33 58.01
CA ASN A 35 -124.78 -69.93 57.91
C ASN A 35 -125.99 -69.02 57.58
N THR A 36 -126.91 -69.59 56.81
CA THR A 36 -128.30 -69.19 56.54
C THR A 36 -128.46 -68.08 55.51
N THR A 37 -129.24 -68.30 54.45
CA THR A 37 -130.68 -68.62 54.51
C THR A 37 -131.04 -69.91 53.73
N GLY A 38 -131.67 -70.95 54.25
CA GLY A 38 -132.23 -71.25 55.56
C GLY A 38 -132.89 -72.64 55.54
N ASN A 39 -132.74 -73.35 56.67
CA ASN A 39 -133.44 -74.56 57.13
C ASN A 39 -132.77 -75.94 56.88
N THR A 40 -132.15 -76.45 57.97
CA THR A 40 -131.76 -77.84 58.31
C THR A 40 -130.76 -78.58 57.41
N THR A 41 -129.54 -78.82 57.94
CA THR A 41 -128.55 -79.83 57.51
C THR A 41 -128.23 -79.89 55.99
N GLY A 42 -127.09 -79.35 55.55
CA GLY A 42 -126.56 -79.57 54.18
C GLY A 42 -125.05 -79.30 54.16
N GLU A 43 -124.17 -80.18 53.71
CA GLU A 43 -124.05 -80.71 52.33
C GLU A 43 -124.02 -79.56 51.32
N CYS A 44 -122.85 -79.36 50.68
CA CYS A 44 -122.73 -78.51 49.50
C CYS A 44 -123.77 -78.99 48.47
N VAL A 45 -124.51 -78.05 47.89
CA VAL A 45 -125.57 -78.35 46.93
C VAL A 45 -125.03 -78.00 45.56
N PRO A 46 -124.81 -78.99 44.68
CA PRO A 46 -124.33 -78.71 43.34
C PRO A 46 -125.22 -77.69 42.65
N SER A 47 -124.60 -76.61 42.19
CA SER A 47 -125.22 -75.53 41.42
C SER A 47 -124.73 -75.60 39.97
N ALA A 48 -125.35 -74.85 39.06
CA ALA A 48 -125.05 -74.91 37.62
C ALA A 48 -125.09 -76.32 36.96
N GLY A 49 -125.74 -77.30 37.60
CA GLY A 49 -125.78 -78.69 37.12
C GLY A 49 -124.54 -79.52 37.48
N GLY A 50 -123.68 -79.03 38.37
CA GLY A 50 -122.41 -79.66 38.75
C GLY A 50 -121.28 -79.40 37.75
N VAL A 51 -121.29 -78.22 37.13
CA VAL A 51 -120.21 -77.72 36.27
C VAL A 51 -119.70 -76.44 36.91
N GLU A 52 -118.39 -76.33 37.10
CA GLU A 52 -117.75 -75.12 37.62
C GLU A 52 -117.94 -73.92 36.70
N LEU A 53 -118.31 -72.80 37.30
CA LEU A 53 -118.33 -71.46 36.74
C LEU A 53 -117.25 -70.65 37.44
N CYS A 54 -116.65 -69.68 36.76
CA CYS A 54 -115.64 -68.79 37.33
C CYS A 54 -116.34 -67.70 38.16
N ASP A 55 -116.97 -68.10 39.27
CA ASP A 55 -117.82 -67.25 40.10
C ASP A 55 -117.40 -67.23 41.59
N GLY A 56 -116.33 -67.93 41.93
CA GLY A 56 -115.78 -68.02 43.28
C GLY A 56 -116.59 -68.94 44.20
N ILE A 57 -117.42 -69.84 43.65
CA ILE A 57 -118.22 -70.83 44.37
C ILE A 57 -117.91 -72.22 43.83
N ASP A 58 -117.65 -73.16 44.72
CA ASP A 58 -117.54 -74.60 44.42
C ASP A 58 -118.89 -75.13 43.93
N ASN A 59 -119.11 -75.15 42.61
CA ASN A 59 -120.41 -75.45 42.01
C ASN A 59 -120.70 -76.96 41.96
N ASP A 60 -119.68 -77.80 41.92
CA ASP A 60 -119.77 -79.26 41.83
C ASP A 60 -119.52 -79.99 43.17
N CYS A 61 -119.12 -79.21 44.18
CA CYS A 61 -118.95 -79.62 45.58
C CYS A 61 -117.78 -80.57 45.83
N ASP A 62 -116.71 -80.52 45.02
CA ASP A 62 -115.53 -81.37 45.18
C ASP A 62 -114.51 -80.85 46.21
N GLY A 63 -114.67 -79.60 46.65
CA GLY A 63 -113.87 -78.96 47.70
C GLY A 63 -112.81 -77.98 47.22
N GLU A 64 -112.64 -77.79 45.90
CA GLU A 64 -111.88 -76.69 45.31
C GLU A 64 -112.85 -75.62 44.75
N THR A 65 -112.34 -74.50 44.24
CA THR A 65 -113.19 -73.40 43.74
C THR A 65 -112.65 -72.93 42.40
N ASP A 66 -113.50 -72.87 41.37
CA ASP A 66 -113.16 -72.43 40.02
C ASP A 66 -111.99 -73.25 39.38
N GLU A 67 -111.81 -74.52 39.74
CA GLU A 67 -110.65 -75.33 39.35
C GLU A 67 -110.68 -75.81 37.89
N ALA A 68 -111.81 -75.63 37.20
CA ALA A 68 -111.91 -75.86 35.76
C ALA A 68 -111.15 -74.81 34.91
N PHE A 69 -110.66 -73.72 35.49
CA PHE A 69 -110.01 -72.60 34.78
C PHE A 69 -108.50 -72.53 35.06
N ALA A 70 -107.71 -73.34 34.34
CA ALA A 70 -106.28 -73.51 34.59
C ALA A 70 -105.41 -72.24 34.45
N GLU A 71 -105.88 -71.24 33.71
CA GLU A 71 -105.15 -69.99 33.46
C GLU A 71 -105.51 -68.89 34.48
N LEU A 72 -106.51 -69.10 35.33
CA LEU A 72 -106.95 -68.12 36.33
C LEU A 72 -105.81 -67.82 37.30
N GLY A 73 -105.29 -66.58 37.26
CA GLY A 73 -104.15 -66.14 38.08
C GLY A 73 -102.76 -66.21 37.42
N GLU A 74 -102.64 -66.66 36.17
CA GLU A 74 -101.39 -66.62 35.39
C GLU A 74 -101.15 -65.25 34.72
N SER A 75 -99.89 -64.89 34.48
CA SER A 75 -99.52 -63.61 33.83
C SER A 75 -99.83 -63.61 32.33
N CYS A 76 -100.31 -62.49 31.81
CA CYS A 76 -100.54 -62.22 30.40
C CYS A 76 -99.98 -60.85 30.01
N GLY A 77 -99.94 -60.52 28.71
CA GLY A 77 -99.49 -59.20 28.26
C GLY A 77 -100.01 -58.86 26.85
N ASP A 78 -99.99 -57.57 26.53
CA ASP A 78 -100.44 -57.01 25.25
C ASP A 78 -99.42 -55.97 24.73
N GLY A 79 -99.11 -55.98 23.43
CA GLY A 79 -98.11 -55.10 22.77
C GLY A 79 -96.73 -55.71 22.47
N LEU A 80 -95.93 -55.03 21.63
CA LEU A 80 -94.55 -55.34 21.25
C LEU A 80 -93.61 -54.16 21.60
N GLY A 81 -92.31 -54.40 21.73
CA GLY A 81 -91.31 -53.35 21.97
C GLY A 81 -91.55 -52.54 23.24
N ALA A 82 -91.35 -51.22 23.16
CA ALA A 82 -91.59 -50.29 24.27
C ALA A 82 -93.08 -50.17 24.68
N CYS A 83 -94.02 -50.70 23.87
CA CYS A 83 -95.46 -50.64 24.12
C CYS A 83 -96.02 -51.83 24.92
N ALA A 84 -95.20 -52.84 25.22
CA ALA A 84 -95.64 -54.04 25.93
C ALA A 84 -96.07 -53.74 27.38
N VAL A 85 -97.27 -54.16 27.75
CA VAL A 85 -97.84 -54.03 29.10
C VAL A 85 -98.26 -55.40 29.64
N GLU A 86 -98.04 -55.62 30.94
CA GLU A 86 -98.34 -56.89 31.62
C GLU A 86 -99.67 -56.81 32.39
N GLY A 87 -100.41 -57.93 32.44
CA GLY A 87 -101.65 -58.14 33.18
C GLY A 87 -101.76 -59.57 33.73
N VAL A 88 -102.92 -59.93 34.28
CA VAL A 88 -103.21 -61.28 34.81
C VAL A 88 -104.54 -61.78 34.27
N TYR A 89 -104.67 -63.09 34.02
CA TYR A 89 -105.94 -63.70 33.65
C TYR A 89 -106.92 -63.72 34.84
N VAL A 90 -108.07 -63.08 34.67
CA VAL A 90 -109.17 -62.97 35.64
C VAL A 90 -110.45 -63.62 35.10
N CYS A 91 -111.42 -63.95 35.95
CA CYS A 91 -112.72 -64.44 35.48
C CYS A 91 -113.38 -63.39 34.58
N ALA A 92 -113.81 -63.77 33.39
CA ALA A 92 -114.55 -62.89 32.51
C ALA A 92 -115.97 -62.62 33.06
N GLU A 93 -116.59 -61.52 32.62
CA GLU A 93 -117.92 -61.11 33.10
C GLU A 93 -119.01 -62.18 32.92
N ASP A 94 -118.87 -63.08 31.94
CA ASP A 94 -119.84 -64.14 31.67
C ASP A 94 -119.64 -65.42 32.50
N GLN A 95 -118.59 -65.44 33.34
CA GLN A 95 -118.27 -66.50 34.30
C GLN A 95 -118.01 -67.89 33.66
N VAL A 96 -117.80 -67.96 32.35
CA VAL A 96 -117.54 -69.24 31.64
C VAL A 96 -116.12 -69.36 31.06
N ASN A 97 -115.29 -68.32 31.17
CA ASN A 97 -113.87 -68.35 30.83
C ASN A 97 -113.06 -67.30 31.64
N VAL A 98 -111.76 -67.19 31.35
CA VAL A 98 -110.88 -66.14 31.86
C VAL A 98 -110.45 -65.18 30.75
N GLU A 99 -110.22 -63.91 31.09
CA GLU A 99 -109.73 -62.86 30.21
C GLU A 99 -108.53 -62.12 30.82
N CYS A 100 -107.64 -61.59 29.98
CA CYS A 100 -106.45 -60.86 30.42
C CYS A 100 -106.82 -59.43 30.82
N ASP A 101 -106.50 -59.01 32.05
CA ASP A 101 -106.83 -57.66 32.55
C ASP A 101 -105.80 -56.57 32.17
N ALA A 102 -104.84 -56.89 31.29
CA ALA A 102 -103.80 -55.94 30.88
C ALA A 102 -104.45 -54.65 30.35
N PRO A 103 -104.04 -53.46 30.86
CA PRO A 103 -104.54 -52.20 30.33
C PRO A 103 -104.15 -52.05 28.86
N PRO A 104 -104.83 -51.21 28.06
CA PRO A 104 -104.40 -50.95 26.68
C PRO A 104 -102.94 -50.47 26.65
N GLY A 105 -102.13 -51.06 25.77
CA GLY A 105 -100.71 -50.71 25.58
C GLY A 105 -100.49 -49.22 25.33
N LEU A 106 -99.26 -48.76 25.58
CA LEU A 106 -98.89 -47.36 25.34
C LEU A 106 -99.04 -47.03 23.85
N ALA A 107 -99.42 -45.78 23.55
CA ALA A 107 -99.53 -45.34 22.16
C ALA A 107 -98.14 -45.29 21.52
N PRO A 108 -98.00 -45.77 20.27
CA PRO A 108 -96.73 -45.72 19.54
C PRO A 108 -96.23 -44.28 19.46
N GLN A 109 -94.93 -44.09 19.66
CA GLN A 109 -94.26 -42.79 19.55
C GLN A 109 -93.35 -42.81 18.32
N ASP A 110 -93.03 -41.65 17.75
CA ASP A 110 -92.05 -41.58 16.66
C ASP A 110 -90.68 -42.13 17.13
N GLU A 111 -89.97 -42.83 16.23
CA GLU A 111 -88.66 -43.41 16.48
C GLU A 111 -87.60 -42.36 16.89
N ILE A 112 -86.76 -42.72 17.85
CA ILE A 112 -85.56 -41.98 18.23
C ILE A 112 -84.38 -42.95 18.17
N CYS A 113 -83.20 -42.49 17.73
CA CYS A 113 -82.03 -43.38 17.54
C CYS A 113 -81.46 -43.79 18.90
N ASP A 114 -82.10 -44.74 19.58
CA ASP A 114 -81.76 -45.20 20.93
C ASP A 114 -81.66 -46.74 21.03
N GLY A 115 -81.89 -47.45 19.93
CA GLY A 115 -81.81 -48.90 19.87
C GLY A 115 -83.04 -49.60 20.46
N ILE A 116 -84.17 -48.92 20.57
CA ILE A 116 -85.46 -49.43 21.05
C ILE A 116 -86.54 -49.14 20.01
N ASP A 117 -87.44 -50.10 19.80
CA ASP A 117 -88.66 -49.97 19.00
C ASP A 117 -89.69 -49.08 19.77
N ASN A 118 -89.73 -47.79 19.44
CA ASN A 118 -90.55 -46.75 20.06
C ASN A 118 -91.95 -46.65 19.43
N ASP A 119 -92.06 -46.95 18.14
CA ASP A 119 -93.30 -46.92 17.35
C ASP A 119 -94.00 -48.29 17.30
N CYS A 120 -93.34 -49.31 17.84
CA CYS A 120 -93.86 -50.64 18.11
C CYS A 120 -94.30 -51.39 16.85
N ASP A 121 -93.66 -51.11 15.71
CA ASP A 121 -93.91 -51.76 14.42
C ASP A 121 -93.11 -53.07 14.23
N GLY A 122 -92.11 -53.31 15.10
CA GLY A 122 -91.30 -54.52 15.17
C GLY A 122 -89.89 -54.41 14.57
N GLU A 123 -89.50 -53.26 13.99
CA GLU A 123 -88.12 -52.95 13.64
C GLU A 123 -87.49 -52.03 14.72
N THR A 124 -86.26 -51.54 14.52
CA THR A 124 -85.58 -50.69 15.52
C THR A 124 -84.80 -49.62 14.80
N ASP A 125 -85.05 -48.35 15.14
CA ASP A 125 -84.40 -47.16 14.56
C ASP A 125 -84.49 -47.09 13.01
N GLU A 126 -85.54 -47.62 12.38
CA GLU A 126 -85.67 -47.76 10.93
C GLU A 126 -85.94 -46.44 10.17
N ASP A 127 -86.37 -45.39 10.88
CA ASP A 127 -86.55 -44.05 10.33
C ASP A 127 -85.21 -43.32 10.04
N PHE A 128 -84.06 -43.88 10.43
CA PHE A 128 -82.73 -43.31 10.22
C PHE A 128 -82.03 -43.93 8.99
N GLU A 129 -82.38 -43.45 7.79
CA GLU A 129 -81.94 -43.99 6.47
C GLU A 129 -80.42 -44.19 6.34
N THR A 130 -79.60 -43.35 6.97
CA THR A 130 -78.13 -43.39 6.87
C THR A 130 -77.46 -44.19 7.99
N LEU A 131 -78.22 -44.78 8.91
CA LEU A 131 -77.67 -45.52 10.04
C LEU A 131 -76.89 -46.75 9.54
N GLY A 132 -75.59 -46.81 9.84
CA GLY A 132 -74.67 -47.84 9.36
C GLY A 132 -73.92 -47.53 8.06
N ASP A 133 -74.17 -46.39 7.42
CA ASP A 133 -73.39 -45.95 6.26
C ASP A 133 -71.94 -45.59 6.63
N ALA A 134 -71.03 -45.77 5.67
CA ALA A 134 -69.65 -45.34 5.80
C ALA A 134 -69.54 -43.82 5.72
N CYS A 135 -68.73 -43.22 6.61
CA CYS A 135 -68.46 -41.80 6.66
C CYS A 135 -66.98 -41.55 6.98
N SER A 136 -66.48 -40.33 6.78
CA SER A 136 -65.11 -39.95 7.12
C SER A 136 -65.08 -38.60 7.84
N ALA A 137 -64.08 -38.39 8.70
CA ALA A 137 -63.81 -37.12 9.37
C ALA A 137 -62.33 -36.74 9.24
N GLY A 138 -62.06 -35.47 8.93
CA GLY A 138 -60.72 -34.96 8.59
C GLY A 138 -60.48 -34.88 7.08
N GLU A 139 -59.50 -34.06 6.66
CA GLU A 139 -59.05 -33.90 5.28
C GLU A 139 -57.61 -34.44 5.14
N GLY A 140 -57.18 -34.81 3.94
CA GLY A 140 -55.79 -35.21 3.66
C GLY A 140 -55.29 -36.42 4.48
N ALA A 141 -54.11 -36.29 5.08
CA ALA A 141 -53.48 -37.32 5.92
C ALA A 141 -54.25 -37.60 7.23
N CYS A 142 -55.18 -36.72 7.58
CA CYS A 142 -55.94 -36.73 8.83
C CYS A 142 -57.35 -37.33 8.68
N ALA A 143 -57.70 -37.80 7.48
CA ALA A 143 -58.96 -38.45 7.20
C ALA A 143 -59.04 -39.83 7.88
N ASN A 144 -59.96 -39.97 8.84
CA ASN A 144 -60.30 -41.24 9.46
C ASN A 144 -61.65 -41.73 8.96
N ASP A 145 -61.72 -43.01 8.60
CA ASP A 145 -62.97 -43.69 8.27
C ASP A 145 -63.77 -44.02 9.55
N GLY A 146 -65.08 -43.90 9.47
CA GLY A 146 -66.02 -44.32 10.50
C GLY A 146 -67.37 -44.72 9.90
N VAL A 147 -68.36 -44.82 10.76
CA VAL A 147 -69.74 -45.18 10.40
C VAL A 147 -70.72 -44.26 11.07
N VAL A 148 -71.86 -44.03 10.42
CA VAL A 148 -72.96 -43.29 11.02
C VAL A 148 -73.60 -44.15 12.11
N ALA A 149 -73.62 -43.65 13.34
CA ALA A 149 -74.12 -44.34 14.53
C ALA A 149 -75.03 -43.42 15.36
N CYS A 150 -75.88 -44.02 16.20
CA CYS A 150 -76.72 -43.25 17.13
C CYS A 150 -75.87 -42.45 18.12
N THR A 151 -76.18 -41.17 18.27
CA THR A 151 -75.55 -40.27 19.23
C THR A 151 -76.39 -40.13 20.51
N PRO A 152 -75.79 -39.71 21.64
CA PRO A 152 -76.50 -39.61 22.92
C PRO A 152 -77.71 -38.65 22.95
N ASP A 153 -77.90 -37.85 21.90
CA ASP A 153 -79.02 -36.92 21.73
C ASP A 153 -80.16 -37.51 20.86
N GLY A 154 -80.10 -38.80 20.49
CA GLY A 154 -81.15 -39.51 19.77
C GLY A 154 -81.14 -39.28 18.26
N THR A 155 -80.01 -38.83 17.69
CA THR A 155 -79.83 -38.63 16.24
C THR A 155 -78.78 -39.57 15.65
N ALA A 156 -78.66 -39.64 14.32
CA ALA A 156 -77.64 -40.43 13.64
C ALA A 156 -76.52 -39.50 13.12
N ALA A 157 -75.27 -39.72 13.56
CA ALA A 157 -74.11 -38.94 13.11
C ALA A 157 -72.86 -39.81 12.92
N CYS A 158 -71.91 -39.32 12.13
CA CYS A 158 -70.64 -40.02 11.92
C CYS A 158 -69.85 -40.13 13.22
N ASN A 159 -69.43 -41.34 13.57
CA ASN A 159 -68.62 -41.58 14.77
C ASN A 159 -67.10 -41.43 14.54
N ALA A 160 -66.67 -41.12 13.31
CA ALA A 160 -65.28 -40.83 13.00
C ALA A 160 -64.84 -39.55 13.71
N VAL A 161 -63.64 -39.59 14.29
CA VAL A 161 -62.96 -38.40 14.83
C VAL A 161 -61.77 -38.12 13.92
N ALA A 162 -61.62 -36.87 13.47
CA ALA A 162 -60.46 -36.47 12.66
C ALA A 162 -59.14 -36.85 13.37
N GLY A 163 -58.11 -37.17 12.59
CA GLY A 163 -56.78 -37.50 13.10
C GLY A 163 -56.28 -36.43 14.08
N THR A 164 -55.60 -36.84 15.15
CA THR A 164 -54.87 -35.91 16.02
C THR A 164 -53.53 -35.55 15.38
N PRO A 165 -53.00 -34.32 15.58
CA PRO A 165 -51.72 -33.89 15.03
C PRO A 165 -50.62 -34.93 15.24
N GLY A 166 -50.09 -35.46 14.13
CA GLY A 166 -49.24 -36.64 14.11
C GLY A 166 -47.74 -36.37 14.05
N GLY A 167 -47.31 -35.14 13.76
CA GLY A 167 -45.91 -34.79 13.53
C GLY A 167 -45.74 -33.28 13.32
N ALA A 168 -44.51 -32.87 13.02
CA ALA A 168 -44.25 -31.55 12.44
C ALA A 168 -44.55 -31.62 10.94
N GLU A 169 -44.98 -30.50 10.35
CA GLU A 169 -45.25 -30.39 8.91
C GLU A 169 -44.06 -30.80 8.06
N LEU A 170 -44.35 -31.49 6.95
CA LEU A 170 -43.39 -31.74 5.90
C LEU A 170 -43.77 -30.87 4.71
N CYS A 171 -42.78 -30.36 3.98
CA CYS A 171 -43.02 -29.58 2.77
C CYS A 171 -43.39 -30.53 1.63
N ASN A 172 -44.62 -31.04 1.63
CA ASN A 172 -45.10 -32.07 0.70
C ASN A 172 -46.47 -31.73 0.07
N ALA A 173 -46.95 -30.51 0.28
CA ALA A 173 -48.25 -30.02 -0.15
C ALA A 173 -49.44 -30.79 0.44
N MET A 174 -49.27 -31.33 1.66
CA MET A 174 -50.32 -31.93 2.48
C MET A 174 -50.32 -31.25 3.86
N ASP A 175 -51.44 -31.39 4.56
CA ASP A 175 -51.63 -30.99 5.96
C ASP A 175 -51.29 -32.22 6.82
N ASP A 176 -50.05 -32.30 7.31
CA ASP A 176 -49.51 -33.45 8.06
C ASP A 176 -49.76 -33.34 9.58
N ASP A 177 -50.00 -32.12 10.07
CA ASP A 177 -50.24 -31.79 11.47
C ASP A 177 -51.74 -31.54 11.79
N CYS A 178 -52.58 -31.54 10.78
CA CYS A 178 -54.05 -31.47 10.86
C CYS A 178 -54.58 -30.13 11.41
N ASP A 179 -53.87 -29.02 11.23
CA ASP A 179 -54.31 -27.70 11.69
C ASP A 179 -55.18 -26.93 10.68
N GLY A 180 -55.22 -27.40 9.43
CA GLY A 180 -56.04 -26.89 8.33
C GLY A 180 -55.32 -25.96 7.35
N GLU A 181 -54.04 -25.68 7.54
CA GLU A 181 -53.17 -25.05 6.54
C GLU A 181 -52.27 -26.11 5.87
N ILE A 182 -51.51 -25.74 4.83
CA ILE A 182 -50.62 -26.65 4.11
C ILE A 182 -49.21 -26.05 4.12
N ASP A 183 -48.22 -26.83 4.56
CA ASP A 183 -46.80 -26.49 4.60
C ASP A 183 -46.49 -25.15 5.36
N GLU A 184 -47.27 -24.77 6.37
CA GLU A 184 -47.24 -23.45 7.01
C GLU A 184 -46.07 -23.22 7.99
N ASP A 185 -45.43 -24.29 8.46
CA ASP A 185 -44.19 -24.21 9.26
C ASP A 185 -42.97 -23.74 8.45
N PHE A 186 -43.08 -23.64 7.12
CA PHE A 186 -42.03 -23.19 6.21
C PHE A 186 -42.22 -21.72 5.81
N GLU A 187 -41.88 -20.78 6.72
CA GLU A 187 -42.11 -19.33 6.58
C GLU A 187 -41.60 -18.73 5.25
N ASP A 188 -40.49 -19.24 4.72
CA ASP A 188 -39.87 -18.74 3.48
C ASP A 188 -40.47 -19.36 2.20
N LEU A 189 -41.44 -20.28 2.30
CA LEU A 189 -41.98 -21.00 1.14
C LEU A 189 -42.71 -20.04 0.19
N GLY A 190 -42.23 -19.96 -1.05
CA GLY A 190 -42.73 -19.03 -2.07
C GLY A 190 -42.03 -17.68 -2.11
N ASP A 191 -41.13 -17.37 -1.17
CA ASP A 191 -40.32 -16.15 -1.21
C ASP A 191 -39.29 -16.17 -2.36
N GLU A 192 -38.82 -14.97 -2.73
CA GLU A 192 -37.76 -14.83 -3.73
C GLU A 192 -36.41 -15.24 -3.14
N CYS A 193 -35.70 -16.11 -3.85
CA CYS A 193 -34.34 -16.54 -3.51
C CYS A 193 -33.37 -16.17 -4.61
N THR A 194 -32.15 -15.78 -4.24
CA THR A 194 -31.03 -15.60 -5.17
C THR A 194 -29.88 -16.51 -4.76
N VAL A 195 -29.35 -17.28 -5.71
CA VAL A 195 -28.24 -18.21 -5.50
C VAL A 195 -27.13 -17.95 -6.50
N GLY A 196 -25.89 -18.23 -6.09
CA GLY A 196 -24.69 -17.89 -6.86
C GLY A 196 -24.07 -16.56 -6.41
N THR A 197 -22.98 -16.20 -7.06
CA THR A 197 -22.24 -14.96 -6.86
C THR A 197 -21.93 -14.37 -8.24
N GLY A 198 -21.88 -13.05 -8.35
CA GLY A 198 -21.43 -12.40 -9.57
C GLY A 198 -22.35 -12.66 -10.76
N THR A 199 -21.78 -13.04 -11.90
CA THR A 199 -22.57 -13.33 -13.12
C THR A 199 -23.34 -14.65 -13.05
N CYS A 200 -23.03 -15.52 -12.08
CA CYS A 200 -23.77 -16.76 -11.83
C CYS A 200 -24.99 -16.58 -10.94
N GLU A 201 -25.31 -15.35 -10.50
CA GLU A 201 -26.50 -15.08 -9.72
C GLU A 201 -27.77 -15.41 -10.53
N ASN A 202 -28.55 -16.35 -10.01
CA ASN A 202 -29.86 -16.70 -10.52
C ASN A 202 -30.90 -16.45 -9.44
N THR A 203 -32.00 -15.78 -9.82
CA THR A 203 -33.15 -15.54 -8.97
C THR A 203 -34.25 -16.55 -9.28
N GLY A 204 -34.81 -17.15 -8.24
CA GLY A 204 -35.95 -18.06 -8.31
C GLY A 204 -36.87 -17.85 -7.13
N THR A 205 -37.74 -18.82 -6.90
CA THR A 205 -38.59 -18.88 -5.70
C THR A 205 -38.18 -20.05 -4.83
N ILE A 206 -38.34 -19.90 -3.52
CA ILE A 206 -38.17 -20.99 -2.56
C ILE A 206 -39.28 -22.03 -2.78
N VAL A 207 -38.90 -23.30 -2.86
CA VAL A 207 -39.75 -24.48 -3.07
C VAL A 207 -39.40 -25.57 -2.07
N CYS A 208 -40.27 -26.58 -1.91
CA CYS A 208 -39.95 -27.75 -1.11
C CYS A 208 -38.76 -28.53 -1.68
N SER A 209 -37.87 -28.99 -0.81
CA SER A 209 -36.78 -29.90 -1.18
C SER A 209 -37.34 -31.22 -1.72
N ALA A 210 -36.56 -31.90 -2.55
CA ALA A 210 -36.97 -33.19 -3.12
C ALA A 210 -37.30 -34.28 -2.07
N ASP A 211 -36.80 -34.15 -0.83
CA ASP A 211 -37.12 -35.05 0.28
C ASP A 211 -38.27 -34.57 1.18
N GLY A 212 -38.83 -33.38 0.92
CA GLY A 212 -39.94 -32.78 1.65
C GLY A 212 -39.62 -32.33 3.07
N THR A 213 -38.34 -32.29 3.47
CA THR A 213 -37.96 -31.97 4.86
C THR A 213 -37.54 -30.51 5.08
N LEU A 214 -37.19 -29.80 4.01
CA LEU A 214 -36.68 -28.43 4.04
C LEU A 214 -37.18 -27.66 2.81
N THR A 215 -36.84 -26.39 2.74
CA THR A 215 -37.00 -25.57 1.54
C THR A 215 -35.67 -25.39 0.81
N GLU A 216 -35.71 -25.30 -0.52
CA GLU A 216 -34.57 -25.02 -1.39
C GLU A 216 -34.96 -24.02 -2.49
N CYS A 217 -33.98 -23.36 -3.11
CA CYS A 217 -34.26 -22.47 -4.22
C CYS A 217 -34.58 -23.27 -5.49
N SER A 218 -35.63 -22.88 -6.22
CA SER A 218 -36.04 -23.54 -7.47
C SER A 218 -35.02 -23.46 -8.62
N VAL A 219 -33.97 -22.66 -8.45
CA VAL A 219 -32.89 -22.48 -9.42
C VAL A 219 -31.56 -22.88 -8.79
N LEU A 220 -30.63 -23.34 -9.62
CA LEU A 220 -29.24 -23.57 -9.25
C LEU A 220 -28.39 -22.35 -9.66
N PRO A 221 -27.23 -22.13 -9.04
CA PRO A 221 -26.26 -21.14 -9.51
C PRO A 221 -25.90 -21.35 -10.99
N GLY A 222 -25.57 -20.27 -11.69
CA GLY A 222 -25.00 -20.33 -13.03
C GLY A 222 -23.73 -21.18 -13.07
N MET A 223 -23.40 -21.73 -14.25
CA MET A 223 -22.13 -22.45 -14.41
C MET A 223 -20.99 -21.43 -14.47
N PRO A 224 -19.90 -21.64 -13.71
CA PRO A 224 -18.75 -20.75 -13.75
C PRO A 224 -18.05 -20.85 -15.11
N GLU A 225 -17.74 -19.68 -15.68
CA GLU A 225 -16.93 -19.56 -16.88
C GLU A 225 -15.47 -19.25 -16.51
N THR A 226 -14.61 -18.97 -17.48
CA THR A 226 -13.24 -18.51 -17.19
C THR A 226 -13.27 -17.00 -17.08
N GLU A 227 -12.55 -16.45 -16.12
CA GLU A 227 -12.45 -15.00 -15.95
C GLU A 227 -12.00 -14.26 -17.21
N THR A 228 -12.68 -13.13 -17.43
CA THR A 228 -12.39 -12.17 -18.49
C THR A 228 -12.27 -10.80 -17.86
N CYS A 229 -11.31 -9.99 -18.29
CA CYS A 229 -11.11 -8.63 -17.77
C CYS A 229 -12.23 -7.67 -18.25
N ASP A 230 -13.43 -7.81 -17.72
CA ASP A 230 -14.63 -7.05 -18.08
C ASP A 230 -15.31 -6.35 -16.90
N GLY A 231 -14.77 -6.48 -15.69
CA GLY A 231 -15.30 -5.89 -14.47
C GLY A 231 -16.42 -6.71 -13.83
N LEU A 232 -16.61 -7.95 -14.27
CA LEU A 232 -17.55 -8.91 -13.72
C LEU A 232 -16.80 -10.11 -13.10
N ASP A 233 -17.55 -10.94 -12.38
CA ASP A 233 -17.09 -12.21 -11.80
C ASP A 233 -17.71 -13.33 -12.64
N ASN A 234 -16.96 -13.82 -13.64
CA ASN A 234 -17.37 -14.82 -14.61
C ASN A 234 -17.23 -16.27 -14.09
N ASP A 235 -16.26 -16.52 -13.21
CA ASP A 235 -15.96 -17.82 -12.63
C ASP A 235 -16.61 -18.05 -11.25
N CYS A 236 -17.25 -17.00 -10.75
CA CYS A 236 -18.19 -17.01 -9.63
C CYS A 236 -17.53 -17.43 -8.31
N ASP A 237 -16.25 -17.12 -8.15
CA ASP A 237 -15.49 -17.35 -6.92
C ASP A 237 -15.59 -16.19 -5.91
N GLY A 238 -16.20 -15.06 -6.32
CA GLY A 238 -16.40 -13.86 -5.53
C GLY A 238 -15.32 -12.79 -5.65
N ALA A 239 -14.29 -13.02 -6.47
CA ALA A 239 -13.37 -12.00 -6.93
C ALA A 239 -13.80 -11.46 -8.30
N ILE A 240 -13.36 -10.24 -8.63
CA ILE A 240 -13.64 -9.63 -9.94
C ILE A 240 -12.30 -9.51 -10.67
N ASP A 241 -12.25 -10.02 -11.90
CA ASP A 241 -11.09 -9.98 -12.81
C ASP A 241 -9.78 -10.49 -12.15
N GLU A 242 -9.82 -11.52 -11.32
CA GLU A 242 -8.61 -12.07 -10.70
C GLU A 242 -7.72 -12.81 -11.72
N GLY A 243 -6.44 -12.96 -11.39
CA GLY A 243 -5.43 -13.45 -12.34
C GLY A 243 -4.98 -12.44 -13.40
N PHE A 244 -5.72 -11.34 -13.62
CA PHE A 244 -5.32 -10.25 -14.52
C PHE A 244 -4.45 -9.17 -13.86
N GLY A 245 -4.29 -9.24 -12.53
CA GLY A 245 -3.49 -8.28 -11.76
C GLY A 245 -4.15 -6.90 -11.63
N VAL A 246 -5.47 -6.80 -11.86
CA VAL A 246 -6.24 -5.56 -11.70
C VAL A 246 -6.03 -4.99 -10.29
N GLY A 247 -5.82 -3.67 -10.21
CA GLY A 247 -5.49 -2.96 -8.97
C GLY A 247 -4.01 -3.02 -8.57
N SER A 248 -3.20 -3.86 -9.21
CA SER A 248 -1.74 -3.84 -9.01
C SER A 248 -1.15 -2.52 -9.49
N THR A 249 -0.09 -2.05 -8.83
CA THR A 249 0.62 -0.85 -9.24
C THR A 249 1.37 -1.09 -10.53
N CYS A 250 1.35 -0.09 -11.40
CA CYS A 250 2.14 -0.04 -12.63
C CYS A 250 2.70 1.37 -12.81
N SER A 251 3.61 1.55 -13.76
CA SER A 251 4.14 2.87 -14.09
C SER A 251 4.28 3.04 -15.60
N ALA A 252 4.23 4.31 -16.03
CA ALA A 252 4.53 4.71 -17.39
C ALA A 252 5.47 5.92 -17.39
N GLY A 253 6.34 5.98 -18.38
CA GLY A 253 7.43 6.96 -18.47
C GLY A 253 8.74 6.45 -17.89
N VAL A 254 9.82 7.13 -18.26
CA VAL A 254 11.20 6.89 -17.79
C VAL A 254 11.67 8.11 -17.00
N GLY A 255 12.78 7.97 -16.26
CA GLY A 255 13.36 9.07 -15.52
C GLY A 255 12.40 9.77 -14.58
N VAL A 256 12.49 11.10 -14.55
CA VAL A 256 11.61 11.97 -13.75
C VAL A 256 10.16 12.02 -14.29
N CYS A 257 9.93 11.53 -15.52
CA CYS A 257 8.60 11.40 -16.11
C CYS A 257 7.85 10.15 -15.68
N SER A 258 8.47 9.25 -14.90
CA SER A 258 7.78 8.07 -14.39
C SER A 258 6.58 8.49 -13.54
N ARG A 259 5.41 8.00 -13.90
CA ARG A 259 4.15 8.20 -13.17
C ARG A 259 3.55 6.86 -12.82
N GLY A 260 3.15 6.72 -11.56
CA GLY A 260 2.43 5.54 -11.09
C GLY A 260 0.98 5.54 -11.59
N GLY A 261 0.45 4.35 -11.79
CA GLY A 261 -0.95 4.06 -12.08
C GLY A 261 -1.32 2.69 -11.54
N ALA A 262 -2.46 2.18 -12.01
CA ALA A 262 -2.95 0.85 -11.69
C ALA A 262 -3.28 0.08 -12.96
N ILE A 263 -3.16 -1.24 -12.89
CA ILE A 263 -3.69 -2.13 -13.92
C ILE A 263 -5.22 -2.09 -13.83
N ILE A 264 -5.86 -1.83 -14.97
CA ILE A 264 -7.32 -1.79 -15.14
C ILE A 264 -7.72 -2.57 -16.38
N CYS A 265 -9.00 -2.93 -16.48
CA CYS A 265 -9.57 -3.51 -17.69
C CYS A 265 -9.96 -2.43 -18.71
N ILE A 266 -9.42 -2.52 -19.92
CA ILE A 266 -9.88 -1.74 -21.09
C ILE A 266 -10.09 -2.72 -22.25
N GLN A 267 -11.33 -2.81 -22.73
CA GLN A 267 -11.70 -3.66 -23.88
C GLN A 267 -11.29 -5.14 -23.72
N GLY A 268 -11.46 -5.71 -22.53
CA GLY A 268 -11.12 -7.13 -22.27
C GLY A 268 -9.64 -7.40 -21.97
N ALA A 269 -8.78 -6.36 -21.95
CA ALA A 269 -7.36 -6.49 -21.66
C ALA A 269 -6.97 -5.74 -20.40
N ALA A 270 -6.13 -6.39 -19.58
CA ALA A 270 -5.49 -5.78 -18.43
C ALA A 270 -4.38 -4.83 -18.92
N VAL A 271 -4.57 -3.53 -18.72
CA VAL A 271 -3.65 -2.48 -19.18
C VAL A 271 -3.33 -1.51 -18.06
N CYS A 272 -2.12 -0.95 -18.10
CA CYS A 272 -1.74 0.12 -17.18
C CYS A 272 -2.41 1.43 -17.59
N ASN A 273 -3.12 2.08 -16.67
CA ASN A 273 -3.72 3.40 -16.91
C ASN A 273 -2.77 4.57 -16.67
N ALA A 274 -1.51 4.30 -16.30
CA ALA A 274 -0.52 5.35 -16.10
C ALA A 274 -0.24 6.06 -17.42
N VAL A 275 -0.17 7.38 -17.36
CA VAL A 275 0.26 8.22 -18.48
C VAL A 275 1.60 8.83 -18.10
N ALA A 276 2.60 8.69 -18.97
CA ALA A 276 3.92 9.26 -18.75
C ALA A 276 3.83 10.78 -18.50
N GLY A 277 4.66 11.28 -17.57
CA GLY A 277 4.80 12.70 -17.33
C GLY A 277 5.27 13.44 -18.58
N THR A 278 4.98 14.74 -18.65
CA THR A 278 5.61 15.60 -19.65
C THR A 278 7.05 15.86 -19.22
N PRO A 279 8.02 15.75 -20.15
CA PRO A 279 9.42 16.08 -19.87
C PRO A 279 9.56 17.52 -19.36
N PRO A 280 10.23 17.74 -18.22
CA PRO A 280 10.58 19.09 -17.78
C PRO A 280 11.56 19.77 -18.74
N GLN A 281 12.35 19.00 -19.50
CA GLN A 281 13.26 19.48 -20.52
C GLN A 281 13.05 18.75 -21.86
N THR A 282 13.52 19.32 -22.96
CA THR A 282 13.44 18.68 -24.30
C THR A 282 14.75 18.06 -24.76
N ILE A 283 15.84 18.41 -24.08
CA ILE A 283 17.20 17.89 -24.19
C ILE A 283 17.79 18.02 -22.78
N GLU A 284 18.64 17.09 -22.37
CA GLU A 284 19.34 17.21 -21.10
C GLU A 284 20.31 18.39 -21.11
N ASN A 285 20.35 19.13 -20.00
CA ASN A 285 21.30 20.22 -19.77
C ASN A 285 21.75 20.30 -18.31
N THR A 286 21.35 19.33 -17.49
CA THR A 286 21.60 19.29 -16.06
C THR A 286 22.16 17.92 -15.69
N CYS A 287 23.40 17.89 -15.22
CA CYS A 287 24.08 16.66 -14.81
C CYS A 287 23.79 16.41 -13.32
N ASP A 288 22.75 15.65 -13.02
CA ASP A 288 22.24 15.45 -11.66
C ASP A 288 21.88 13.98 -11.32
N ASN A 289 22.32 13.03 -12.16
CA ASN A 289 21.94 11.62 -12.16
C ASN A 289 20.43 11.40 -12.35
N GLN A 290 19.75 12.34 -12.99
CA GLN A 290 18.35 12.18 -13.38
C GLN A 290 18.23 12.29 -14.90
N ASP A 291 17.20 11.64 -15.41
CA ASP A 291 16.79 11.70 -16.81
C ASP A 291 15.68 12.75 -16.89
N ASN A 292 16.06 13.99 -17.23
CA ASN A 292 15.18 15.17 -17.18
C ASN A 292 14.45 15.42 -18.52
N ASP A 293 14.92 14.84 -19.62
CA ASP A 293 14.24 14.90 -20.91
C ASP A 293 13.40 13.65 -21.22
N CYS A 294 13.55 12.61 -20.39
CA CYS A 294 12.79 11.38 -20.39
C CYS A 294 12.96 10.55 -21.66
N ASP A 295 14.15 10.55 -22.25
CA ASP A 295 14.52 9.70 -23.40
C ASP A 295 15.01 8.29 -22.98
N GLY A 296 15.28 8.10 -21.68
CA GLY A 296 15.75 6.84 -21.09
C GLY A 296 17.26 6.74 -20.91
N GLN A 297 18.00 7.79 -21.24
CA GLN A 297 19.41 8.00 -20.91
C GLN A 297 19.48 8.96 -19.71
N THR A 298 20.60 8.94 -19.00
CA THR A 298 20.78 9.75 -17.79
C THR A 298 22.05 10.56 -17.97
N ASP A 299 21.93 11.87 -17.79
CA ASP A 299 23.03 12.82 -17.94
C ASP A 299 23.76 12.68 -19.29
N GLU A 300 23.05 12.49 -20.41
CA GLU A 300 23.67 12.43 -21.73
C GLU A 300 24.19 13.79 -22.19
N GLY A 301 25.36 13.79 -22.85
CA GLY A 301 26.02 15.03 -23.27
C GLY A 301 26.76 15.77 -22.15
N CYS A 302 26.78 15.23 -20.94
CA CYS A 302 27.45 15.87 -19.81
C CYS A 302 28.98 15.74 -19.82
N ASN A 303 29.55 14.76 -20.53
CA ASN A 303 30.98 14.47 -20.57
C ASN A 303 31.29 13.74 -21.88
N ASP A 304 31.42 14.51 -22.96
CA ASP A 304 31.48 14.01 -24.33
C ASP A 304 32.83 13.38 -24.67
N ASP A 305 33.92 13.81 -24.03
CA ASP A 305 35.27 13.27 -24.23
C ASP A 305 35.72 12.22 -23.19
N SER A 306 34.90 12.01 -22.16
CA SER A 306 35.07 11.00 -21.11
C SER A 306 36.28 11.20 -20.19
N ASP A 307 36.70 12.43 -19.94
CA ASP A 307 37.82 12.74 -19.03
C ASP A 307 37.41 12.77 -17.54
N GLY A 308 36.10 12.91 -17.28
CA GLY A 308 35.51 12.89 -15.94
C GLY A 308 35.09 14.25 -15.40
N TYR A 309 35.23 15.32 -16.18
CA TYR A 309 34.67 16.63 -15.94
C TYR A 309 33.38 16.83 -16.76
N CYS A 310 32.55 17.77 -16.32
CA CYS A 310 31.31 18.11 -16.99
C CYS A 310 31.46 19.40 -17.80
N ASP A 311 30.83 19.44 -18.98
CA ASP A 311 30.75 20.61 -19.85
C ASP A 311 30.39 21.87 -19.04
N ALA A 312 31.18 22.93 -19.20
CA ALA A 312 30.92 24.24 -18.60
C ALA A 312 29.54 24.81 -18.97
N SER A 313 28.93 24.35 -20.06
CA SER A 313 27.59 24.73 -20.51
C SER A 313 26.46 24.04 -19.73
N PHE A 314 26.76 22.93 -19.06
CA PHE A 314 25.78 22.15 -18.30
C PHE A 314 25.71 22.58 -16.83
N THR A 315 24.52 22.42 -16.24
CA THR A 315 24.34 22.65 -14.80
C THR A 315 24.70 21.39 -14.02
N VAL A 316 25.80 21.41 -13.28
CA VAL A 316 26.23 20.27 -12.45
C VAL A 316 25.61 20.36 -11.06
N LEU A 317 24.85 19.33 -10.65
CA LEU A 317 24.27 19.23 -9.31
C LEU A 317 24.77 17.99 -8.56
N GLY A 318 25.37 18.23 -7.39
CA GLY A 318 25.89 17.15 -6.56
C GLY A 318 27.17 16.55 -7.15
N ALA A 319 27.23 15.22 -7.22
CA ALA A 319 28.34 14.46 -7.78
C ALA A 319 27.77 13.48 -8.81
N PRO A 320 27.47 13.95 -10.04
CA PRO A 320 27.01 13.09 -11.12
C PRO A 320 28.04 12.00 -11.44
N THR A 321 27.52 10.81 -11.76
CA THR A 321 28.35 9.61 -11.99
C THR A 321 29.13 9.73 -13.29
N VAL A 322 28.61 10.47 -14.27
CA VAL A 322 29.20 10.66 -15.60
C VAL A 322 30.44 11.56 -15.56
N CYS A 323 30.49 12.55 -14.66
CA CYS A 323 31.62 13.47 -14.47
C CYS A 323 32.00 13.56 -12.98
N PRO A 324 32.67 12.53 -12.44
CA PRO A 324 32.95 12.44 -11.01
C PRO A 324 33.96 13.49 -10.50
N GLN A 325 34.70 14.17 -11.38
CA GLN A 325 35.71 15.15 -11.00
C GLN A 325 35.16 16.58 -10.87
N GLY A 326 33.95 16.84 -11.35
CA GLY A 326 33.28 18.14 -11.25
C GLY A 326 32.81 18.65 -12.60
N GLY A 327 32.53 19.96 -12.69
CA GLY A 327 32.21 20.63 -13.95
C GLY A 327 33.29 21.62 -14.36
N ASN A 328 32.93 22.56 -15.24
CA ASN A 328 33.81 23.61 -15.77
C ASN A 328 34.86 23.09 -16.77
N ASP A 329 34.52 22.03 -17.50
CA ASP A 329 35.27 21.66 -18.69
C ASP A 329 35.00 22.68 -19.81
N CYS A 330 36.06 23.39 -20.21
CA CYS A 330 36.00 24.43 -21.22
C CYS A 330 36.12 23.89 -22.66
N ASN A 331 36.49 22.62 -22.85
CA ASN A 331 36.48 21.94 -24.15
C ASN A 331 36.12 20.45 -24.03
N ASP A 332 34.82 20.20 -24.01
CA ASP A 332 34.17 18.89 -23.92
C ASP A 332 34.37 17.97 -25.16
N THR A 333 35.39 18.23 -25.99
CA THR A 333 35.77 17.35 -27.10
C THR A 333 37.23 16.91 -27.05
N ASP A 334 37.99 17.40 -26.07
CA ASP A 334 39.42 17.13 -25.93
C ASP A 334 39.78 16.85 -24.46
N PRO A 335 40.03 15.58 -24.10
CA PRO A 335 40.23 15.16 -22.71
C PRO A 335 41.56 15.64 -22.11
N ALA A 336 42.34 16.42 -22.88
CA ALA A 336 43.55 17.10 -22.43
C ALA A 336 43.30 18.56 -22.02
N ILE A 337 42.07 19.07 -22.12
CA ILE A 337 41.69 20.43 -21.74
C ILE A 337 40.57 20.32 -20.71
N ASN A 338 40.89 20.48 -19.42
CA ASN A 338 39.96 20.35 -18.31
C ASN A 338 40.55 20.94 -17.01
N PRO A 339 39.74 21.15 -15.96
CA PRO A 339 40.15 21.74 -14.67
C PRO A 339 41.36 21.17 -13.93
N SER A 340 41.93 20.04 -14.37
CA SER A 340 43.10 19.42 -13.75
C SER A 340 44.29 19.23 -14.68
N SER A 341 44.16 19.67 -15.94
CA SER A 341 45.25 19.59 -16.90
C SER A 341 46.36 20.56 -16.51
N ASP A 342 47.57 20.24 -16.95
CA ASP A 342 48.70 21.16 -16.81
C ASP A 342 48.69 22.11 -18.03
N GLU A 343 48.87 23.41 -17.79
CA GLU A 343 49.07 24.40 -18.85
C GLU A 343 50.28 24.04 -19.74
N VAL A 344 50.14 24.27 -21.03
CA VAL A 344 51.22 24.20 -22.02
C VAL A 344 51.18 25.41 -22.93
N CYS A 345 52.34 25.84 -23.43
CA CYS A 345 52.50 27.03 -24.24
C CYS A 345 51.89 26.93 -25.65
N ASP A 346 50.57 26.81 -25.76
CA ASP A 346 49.82 26.65 -27.01
C ASP A 346 48.75 27.74 -27.24
N ASN A 347 48.61 28.69 -26.30
CA ASN A 347 47.59 29.76 -26.28
C ASN A 347 46.15 29.23 -26.11
N ILE A 348 46.00 28.05 -25.48
CA ILE A 348 44.74 27.50 -25.02
C ILE A 348 44.81 27.49 -23.49
N ASP A 349 43.69 27.81 -22.86
CA ASP A 349 43.47 27.59 -21.43
C ASP A 349 43.23 26.07 -21.27
N ASN A 350 44.28 25.31 -20.96
CA ASN A 350 44.21 23.85 -20.82
C ASN A 350 43.59 23.44 -19.50
N ASP A 351 43.80 24.22 -18.44
CA ASP A 351 43.34 23.94 -17.09
C ASP A 351 42.00 24.62 -16.74
N CYS A 352 41.40 25.32 -17.71
CA CYS A 352 40.08 25.95 -17.63
C CYS A 352 39.90 26.91 -16.44
N ASP A 353 40.97 27.55 -15.96
CA ASP A 353 40.93 28.50 -14.85
C ASP A 353 40.57 29.95 -15.30
N GLY A 354 40.63 30.19 -16.62
CA GLY A 354 40.28 31.44 -17.30
C GLY A 354 41.45 32.36 -17.62
N ASP A 355 42.66 32.05 -17.16
CA ASP A 355 43.90 32.63 -17.66
C ASP A 355 44.45 31.71 -18.79
N ILE A 356 45.49 32.16 -19.51
CA ILE A 356 46.06 31.39 -20.63
C ILE A 356 47.57 31.34 -20.42
N ASP A 357 48.13 30.13 -20.40
CA ASP A 357 49.56 29.84 -20.33
C ASP A 357 50.29 30.42 -19.09
N GLU A 358 49.62 30.71 -17.98
CA GLU A 358 50.16 31.45 -16.83
C GLU A 358 51.11 30.65 -15.94
N ASP A 359 50.99 29.32 -15.91
CA ASP A 359 51.92 28.41 -15.23
C ASP A 359 52.37 27.23 -16.13
N ALA A 360 52.43 27.47 -17.44
CA ALA A 360 52.74 26.45 -18.45
C ALA A 360 54.02 25.65 -18.16
N THR A 361 53.89 24.32 -18.21
CA THR A 361 54.96 23.38 -17.82
C THR A 361 56.14 23.36 -18.78
N ASP A 362 55.95 23.78 -20.03
CA ASP A 362 56.99 23.95 -21.05
C ASP A 362 57.42 25.41 -21.24
N ALA A 363 57.01 26.32 -20.34
CA ALA A 363 57.46 27.70 -20.32
C ALA A 363 58.99 27.77 -20.21
N THR A 364 59.58 28.69 -20.98
CA THR A 364 61.03 28.90 -20.96
C THR A 364 61.40 29.81 -19.80
N THR A 365 62.34 29.37 -18.96
CA THR A 365 62.94 30.24 -17.96
C THR A 365 63.93 31.22 -18.60
N TYR A 366 63.67 32.50 -18.40
CA TYR A 366 64.59 33.58 -18.76
C TYR A 366 65.26 34.17 -17.53
N TYR A 367 66.49 34.64 -17.71
CA TYR A 367 67.32 35.29 -16.71
C TYR A 367 67.56 36.73 -17.14
N ALA A 368 67.41 37.67 -16.21
CA ALA A 368 67.66 39.08 -16.49
C ALA A 368 69.17 39.32 -16.68
N ASP A 369 69.56 39.65 -17.90
CA ASP A 369 70.87 40.18 -18.26
C ASP A 369 70.78 41.70 -18.14
N CYS A 370 71.46 42.25 -17.14
CA CYS A 370 71.27 43.63 -16.77
C CYS A 370 72.11 44.59 -17.62
N ASP A 371 73.10 44.16 -18.38
CA ASP A 371 73.91 45.05 -19.20
C ASP A 371 74.01 44.64 -20.68
N GLY A 372 73.37 43.54 -21.06
CA GLY A 372 73.13 43.15 -22.44
C GLY A 372 74.33 42.47 -23.10
N ASP A 373 75.27 41.94 -22.34
CA ASP A 373 76.44 41.22 -22.88
C ASP A 373 76.22 39.72 -23.12
N GLY A 374 75.03 39.22 -22.79
CA GLY A 374 74.60 37.85 -23.01
C GLY A 374 74.87 36.91 -21.84
N PHE A 375 75.26 37.42 -20.67
CA PHE A 375 75.46 36.63 -19.46
C PHE A 375 74.69 37.22 -18.28
N ALA A 376 74.08 36.34 -17.47
CA ALA A 376 73.30 36.75 -16.31
C ALA A 376 74.15 36.64 -15.03
N GLY A 377 73.94 37.56 -14.09
CA GLY A 377 74.56 37.48 -12.77
C GLY A 377 74.08 36.28 -11.96
N SER A 378 74.84 35.86 -10.95
CA SER A 378 74.52 34.67 -10.13
C SER A 378 73.16 34.70 -9.41
N ASN A 379 72.63 35.91 -9.18
CA ASN A 379 71.34 36.15 -8.54
C ASN A 379 70.38 36.90 -9.48
N ALA A 380 70.52 36.71 -10.80
CA ALA A 380 69.63 37.31 -11.77
C ALA A 380 68.17 36.95 -11.47
N ALA A 381 67.27 37.92 -11.64
CA ALA A 381 65.85 37.63 -11.57
C ALA A 381 65.47 36.67 -12.69
N THR A 382 64.43 35.88 -12.43
CA THR A 382 63.91 34.89 -13.38
C THR A 382 62.45 35.15 -13.69
N THR A 383 62.04 34.81 -14.90
CA THR A 383 60.63 34.74 -15.29
C THR A 383 60.43 33.53 -16.19
N ASN A 384 59.30 32.83 -16.02
CA ASN A 384 58.89 31.74 -16.89
C ASN A 384 57.76 32.26 -17.76
N VAL A 385 57.91 32.15 -19.08
CA VAL A 385 56.90 32.59 -20.05
C VAL A 385 56.99 31.73 -21.31
N CYS A 386 55.88 31.61 -22.03
CA CYS A 386 55.77 30.90 -23.31
C CYS A 386 56.37 31.65 -24.50
N GLY A 387 56.53 32.96 -24.37
CA GLY A 387 57.13 33.83 -25.39
C GLY A 387 58.46 34.43 -24.95
N THR A 388 58.96 35.38 -25.74
CA THR A 388 60.04 36.26 -25.28
C THR A 388 59.44 37.30 -24.32
N PRO A 389 59.90 37.38 -23.06
CA PRO A 389 59.42 38.39 -22.13
C PRO A 389 59.78 39.79 -22.63
N ASP A 390 58.98 40.80 -22.24
CA ASP A 390 59.24 42.17 -22.66
C ASP A 390 60.50 42.73 -21.97
N ASN A 391 61.32 43.50 -22.70
CA ASN A 391 62.55 44.06 -22.13
C ASN A 391 62.32 45.25 -21.16
N GLN A 392 61.16 45.91 -21.17
CA GLN A 392 60.82 46.93 -20.15
C GLN A 392 60.73 46.29 -18.76
N THR A 393 60.25 45.04 -18.65
CA THR A 393 60.29 44.32 -17.36
C THR A 393 61.72 44.03 -16.92
N ALA A 394 62.63 43.70 -17.85
CA ALA A 394 64.05 43.56 -17.55
C ALA A 394 64.65 44.91 -17.08
N GLU A 395 64.35 46.01 -17.77
CA GLU A 395 64.82 47.36 -17.40
C GLU A 395 64.35 47.76 -15.99
N ILE A 396 63.12 47.43 -15.62
CA ILE A 396 62.57 47.68 -14.28
C ILE A 396 63.34 46.88 -13.22
N VAL A 397 63.58 45.60 -13.49
CA VAL A 397 64.28 44.69 -12.56
C VAL A 397 65.75 45.08 -12.38
N CYS A 398 66.43 45.45 -13.46
CA CYS A 398 67.85 45.76 -13.50
C CYS A 398 68.19 47.24 -13.27
N ALA A 399 67.16 48.10 -13.19
CA ALA A 399 67.28 49.54 -12.99
C ALA A 399 68.20 50.25 -13.99
N ASN A 400 68.26 49.78 -15.23
CA ASN A 400 69.04 50.38 -16.30
C ASN A 400 68.42 50.10 -17.69
N ASN A 401 68.90 50.80 -18.73
CA ASN A 401 68.27 50.82 -20.06
C ASN A 401 68.90 49.86 -21.08
N ASN A 402 69.81 48.97 -20.68
CA ASN A 402 70.43 48.00 -21.58
C ASN A 402 70.10 46.55 -21.22
N SER A 403 69.09 46.37 -20.37
CA SER A 403 68.73 45.07 -19.83
C SER A 403 67.88 44.27 -20.81
N VAL A 404 68.19 42.99 -20.92
CA VAL A 404 67.50 42.03 -21.79
C VAL A 404 67.26 40.74 -21.04
N TRP A 405 66.37 39.90 -21.56
CA TRP A 405 66.17 38.55 -21.06
C TRP A 405 66.98 37.55 -21.89
N ILE A 406 67.71 36.65 -21.23
CA ILE A 406 68.47 35.57 -21.88
C ILE A 406 68.05 34.20 -21.33
N THR A 407 68.29 33.13 -22.10
CA THR A 407 68.01 31.75 -21.68
C THR A 407 69.22 31.04 -21.08
N LEU A 408 70.40 31.68 -21.12
CA LEU A 408 71.62 31.11 -20.58
C LEU A 408 71.61 31.20 -19.05
N ALA A 409 71.38 30.06 -18.40
CA ALA A 409 71.36 29.99 -16.94
C ALA A 409 72.73 30.37 -16.31
N PRO A 410 72.74 31.24 -15.28
CA PRO A 410 73.96 31.60 -14.57
C PRO A 410 74.45 30.40 -13.75
N GLY A 411 75.54 29.77 -14.18
CA GLY A 411 76.12 28.62 -13.50
C GLY A 411 77.52 28.28 -13.97
N GLY A 412 78.41 27.93 -13.03
CA GLY A 412 79.80 27.58 -13.35
C GLY A 412 80.54 28.70 -14.07
N SER A 413 80.92 28.45 -15.33
CA SER A 413 81.62 29.41 -16.19
C SER A 413 80.70 30.39 -16.94
N ASN A 414 79.39 30.36 -16.71
CA ASN A 414 78.43 31.24 -17.40
C ASN A 414 77.92 32.38 -16.50
N ILE A 415 78.48 32.52 -15.30
CA ILE A 415 78.09 33.58 -14.37
C ILE A 415 78.77 34.87 -14.80
N ASP A 416 77.95 35.88 -15.06
CA ASP A 416 78.43 37.25 -15.23
C ASP A 416 78.97 37.80 -13.90
N CYS A 417 80.22 38.25 -13.94
CA CYS A 417 80.95 38.82 -12.81
C CYS A 417 80.83 40.35 -12.73
N GLY A 418 80.29 40.99 -13.76
CA GLY A 418 80.04 42.42 -13.80
C GLY A 418 78.63 42.75 -14.31
N PRO A 419 77.57 42.51 -13.52
CA PRO A 419 76.14 42.61 -13.91
C PRO A 419 75.62 44.01 -14.31
N PHE A 420 76.50 44.99 -14.46
CA PHE A 420 76.16 46.35 -14.86
C PHE A 420 77.23 46.95 -15.79
N ASP A 421 78.12 46.11 -16.33
CA ASP A 421 79.24 46.47 -17.18
C ASP A 421 79.37 45.43 -18.28
N ASP A 422 78.76 45.72 -19.44
CA ASP A 422 78.63 44.93 -20.69
C ASP A 422 79.95 44.41 -21.31
N ARG A 423 81.06 44.63 -20.61
CA ARG A 423 82.42 44.31 -20.96
C ARG A 423 83.00 43.20 -20.09
N ALA A 424 82.32 42.82 -19.01
CA ALA A 424 82.83 41.97 -17.95
C ALA A 424 82.14 40.60 -17.92
N PHE A 425 82.22 39.85 -19.03
CA PHE A 425 81.57 38.55 -19.20
C PHE A 425 82.54 37.36 -19.32
N PRO A 426 82.06 36.13 -19.06
CA PRO A 426 82.84 34.91 -19.23
C PRO A 426 83.54 34.74 -20.60
N GLY A 427 84.84 34.43 -20.55
CA GLY A 427 85.61 34.12 -21.77
C GLY A 427 85.99 35.34 -22.61
N GLN A 428 85.83 36.55 -22.09
CA GLN A 428 86.33 37.77 -22.72
C GLN A 428 87.84 37.68 -23.02
N THR A 429 88.21 37.79 -24.30
CA THR A 429 89.61 37.69 -24.77
C THR A 429 90.18 39.03 -25.25
N THR A 430 89.33 40.04 -25.42
CA THR A 430 89.78 41.36 -25.85
C THR A 430 90.27 42.17 -24.64
N GLY A 431 91.57 42.49 -24.62
CA GLY A 431 92.15 43.31 -23.57
C GLY A 431 91.74 44.78 -23.70
N PHE A 432 91.25 45.38 -22.62
CA PHE A 432 90.82 46.79 -22.63
C PHE A 432 92.00 47.78 -22.66
N THR A 433 91.86 48.90 -23.38
CA THR A 433 92.81 50.03 -23.38
C THR A 433 92.19 51.35 -22.88
N GLY A 434 91.18 51.30 -22.00
CA GLY A 434 90.55 52.48 -21.39
C GLY A 434 90.92 52.66 -19.91
N LEU A 435 90.94 53.92 -19.44
CA LEU A 435 90.86 54.24 -18.00
C LEU A 435 89.41 54.04 -17.56
N MET A 436 89.20 53.19 -16.57
CA MET A 436 87.88 52.97 -15.96
C MET A 436 87.75 53.83 -14.71
N ASN A 437 86.83 54.79 -14.75
CA ASN A 437 86.31 55.46 -13.55
C ASN A 437 84.92 54.87 -13.29
N ASP A 438 84.81 53.99 -12.30
CA ASP A 438 83.53 53.63 -11.71
C ASP A 438 83.53 54.04 -10.22
N PRO A 439 82.63 54.96 -9.80
CA PRO A 439 82.52 55.40 -8.41
C PRO A 439 81.91 54.38 -7.43
N ALA A 440 81.31 53.27 -7.90
CA ALA A 440 80.35 52.51 -7.10
C ALA A 440 80.94 51.42 -6.18
N ASN A 441 82.05 50.77 -6.53
CA ASN A 441 82.58 49.64 -5.75
C ASN A 441 84.10 49.72 -5.57
N GLY A 442 84.52 50.36 -4.48
CA GLY A 442 85.91 50.71 -4.15
C GLY A 442 86.92 49.57 -3.89
N THR A 443 86.97 48.55 -4.74
CA THR A 443 88.05 47.55 -4.78
C THR A 443 88.78 47.61 -6.13
N ASN A 444 90.11 47.74 -6.04
CA ASN A 444 90.99 48.15 -7.13
C ASN A 444 91.43 46.98 -8.04
N SER A 445 90.54 46.05 -8.35
CA SER A 445 90.88 44.77 -8.98
C SER A 445 89.64 44.16 -9.63
N ARG A 446 89.57 44.08 -10.97
CA ARG A 446 88.44 43.47 -11.69
C ARG A 446 88.91 42.28 -12.54
N ASP A 447 88.13 41.21 -12.48
CA ASP A 447 88.15 40.04 -13.33
C ASP A 447 87.14 40.31 -14.45
N PHE A 448 87.59 40.46 -15.70
CA PHE A 448 86.73 40.83 -16.83
C PHE A 448 86.27 39.63 -17.64
N ASN A 449 86.99 38.51 -17.54
CA ASN A 449 86.65 37.28 -18.26
C ASN A 449 86.01 36.24 -17.34
N CYS A 450 85.68 36.65 -16.11
CA CYS A 450 85.02 35.86 -15.06
C CYS A 450 85.69 34.52 -14.81
N ASN A 451 87.02 34.44 -14.94
CA ASN A 451 87.77 33.18 -14.77
C ASN A 451 88.27 32.95 -13.33
N GLY A 452 87.92 33.84 -12.40
CA GLY A 452 88.37 33.84 -11.00
C GLY A 452 89.74 34.47 -10.79
N SER A 453 90.39 34.97 -11.85
CA SER A 453 91.67 35.66 -11.80
C SER A 453 91.49 37.12 -12.16
N VAL A 454 92.21 37.98 -11.45
CA VAL A 454 92.20 39.41 -11.73
C VAL A 454 92.94 39.67 -13.05
N ASP A 455 92.22 40.12 -14.07
CA ASP A 455 92.82 40.54 -15.34
C ASP A 455 93.49 41.92 -15.24
N LYS A 456 92.98 42.79 -14.34
CA LYS A 456 93.54 44.12 -14.10
C LYS A 456 93.48 44.56 -12.65
N ILE A 457 94.64 45.00 -12.14
CA ILE A 457 94.76 45.77 -10.89
C ILE A 457 94.75 47.25 -11.25
N LEU A 458 93.83 48.02 -10.68
CA LEU A 458 93.94 49.48 -10.65
C LEU A 458 95.16 49.81 -9.77
N THR A 459 96.30 50.15 -10.39
CA THR A 459 97.44 50.66 -9.63
C THR A 459 97.17 52.12 -9.29
N ASN A 460 96.53 52.36 -8.15
CA ASN A 460 96.43 53.68 -7.54
C ASN A 460 97.81 54.02 -6.96
N THR A 461 98.83 54.16 -7.82
CA THR A 461 100.20 54.59 -7.49
C THR A 461 100.95 53.76 -6.43
N ASN A 462 102.18 53.35 -6.74
CA ASN A 462 103.21 53.09 -5.72
C ASN A 462 103.56 54.40 -4.99
N VAL A 463 102.66 54.95 -4.15
CA VAL A 463 103.05 55.96 -3.17
C VAL A 463 102.71 55.46 -1.78
N ASN A 464 103.77 55.05 -1.08
CA ASN A 464 103.76 54.93 0.36
C ASN A 464 103.28 56.26 0.97
N PRO A 465 102.16 56.31 1.72
CA PRO A 465 101.62 57.55 2.28
C PRO A 465 102.54 58.23 3.31
N ASN A 466 103.65 57.61 3.70
CA ASN A 466 104.61 58.13 4.66
C ASN A 466 105.98 58.51 4.06
N ALA A 467 106.16 58.49 2.74
CA ALA A 467 107.41 58.93 2.10
C ALA A 467 107.39 60.46 1.85
N PRO A 468 108.42 61.24 2.26
CA PRO A 468 108.46 62.69 2.02
C PRO A 468 108.56 63.02 0.51
N CYS A 469 107.77 63.97 -0.01
CA CYS A 469 107.82 64.38 -1.42
C CYS A 469 109.26 64.93 -1.75
N SER A 470 109.81 64.60 -2.93
CA SER A 470 111.14 65.07 -3.38
C SER A 470 111.18 66.59 -3.65
N PRO A 471 112.37 67.24 -3.67
CA PRO A 471 112.48 68.70 -3.76
C PRO A 471 111.90 69.23 -5.08
N GLY A 472 110.86 70.07 -5.00
CA GLY A 472 110.24 70.72 -6.17
C GLY A 472 108.71 70.67 -6.22
N PHE A 473 108.05 69.91 -5.34
CA PHE A 473 106.58 69.84 -5.25
C PHE A 473 106.08 70.58 -4.00
N SER A 474 105.07 71.45 -4.14
CA SER A 474 104.38 72.10 -3.02
C SER A 474 103.12 71.32 -2.60
N LEU A 475 102.85 71.27 -1.29
CA LEU A 475 101.65 70.67 -0.71
C LEU A 475 100.46 71.64 -0.75
N PRO A 476 99.26 71.24 -1.23
CA PRO A 476 98.00 71.81 -0.78
C PRO A 476 97.46 71.05 0.44
N LEU A 477 96.51 71.67 1.15
CA LEU A 477 96.00 71.44 2.52
C LEU A 477 95.65 70.01 3.00
N ASN A 478 95.88 68.94 2.24
CA ASN A 478 95.52 67.56 2.60
C ASN A 478 96.65 66.52 2.43
N ASN A 479 97.93 66.92 2.49
CA ASN A 479 99.10 66.01 2.58
C ASN A 479 99.21 64.89 1.53
N ARG A 480 98.69 65.07 0.31
CA ARG A 480 98.85 64.13 -0.83
C ARG A 480 99.58 64.82 -1.99
N CYS A 481 100.62 64.20 -2.56
CA CYS A 481 101.23 64.68 -3.80
C CYS A 481 100.27 64.30 -4.99
N ILE A 482 99.76 65.26 -5.79
CA ILE A 482 98.76 65.03 -6.87
C ILE A 482 99.42 65.20 -8.26
N PRO A 483 99.26 64.27 -9.22
CA PRO A 483 99.63 64.50 -10.63
C PRO A 483 98.52 65.21 -11.43
N PRO A 484 98.84 66.04 -12.44
CA PRO A 484 97.81 66.63 -13.31
C PRO A 484 97.23 65.60 -14.30
N LEU A 485 95.91 65.60 -14.43
CA LEU A 485 95.14 64.87 -15.44
C LEU A 485 95.34 65.48 -16.85
N ASN A 486 95.61 64.64 -17.86
CA ASN A 486 94.80 64.45 -19.08
C ASN A 486 95.57 63.60 -20.11
N LEU A 487 94.95 62.52 -20.60
CA LEU A 487 95.46 61.64 -21.65
C LEU A 487 95.13 62.23 -23.03
N GLN A 488 96.14 62.54 -23.86
CA GLN A 488 96.12 62.37 -25.33
C GLN A 488 97.40 62.76 -26.08
N ASN A 489 98.51 63.13 -25.40
CA ASN A 489 99.80 63.35 -26.08
C ASN A 489 100.96 63.20 -25.08
N PRO A 490 102.08 62.53 -25.39
CA PRO A 490 103.13 62.31 -24.40
C PRO A 490 103.95 63.59 -24.21
N GLU A 491 103.66 64.34 -23.15
CA GLU A 491 104.59 65.31 -22.58
C GLU A 491 105.55 64.59 -21.63
N SER A 492 106.78 64.34 -22.10
CA SER A 492 107.87 63.62 -21.44
C SER A 492 107.61 62.14 -21.10
N GLY A 493 108.44 61.24 -21.64
CA GLY A 493 108.27 59.81 -21.41
C GLY A 493 109.31 58.92 -22.11
N TRP A 494 109.26 57.63 -21.81
CA TRP A 494 110.05 56.61 -22.52
C TRP A 494 109.53 56.47 -23.96
N THR A 495 110.41 56.55 -24.94
CA THR A 495 110.03 56.38 -26.34
C THR A 495 110.15 54.90 -26.73
N GLY A 496 109.06 54.14 -26.56
CA GLY A 496 108.92 52.72 -26.91
C GLY A 496 107.49 52.21 -26.68
N SER A 497 107.09 51.10 -27.32
CA SER A 497 105.72 50.55 -27.19
C SER A 497 105.42 49.92 -25.83
N THR A 498 106.42 49.78 -24.96
CA THR A 498 106.31 49.30 -23.57
C THR A 498 107.30 50.06 -22.68
N SER A 499 106.92 50.30 -21.41
CA SER A 499 107.85 50.83 -20.41
C SER A 499 109.01 49.83 -20.21
N PRO A 500 110.28 50.29 -20.10
CA PRO A 500 111.40 49.39 -19.87
C PRO A 500 111.28 48.63 -18.54
N ALA A 501 111.96 47.49 -18.43
CA ALA A 501 112.09 46.79 -17.16
C ALA A 501 113.07 47.53 -16.23
N CYS A 502 112.91 47.34 -14.92
CA CYS A 502 113.80 47.91 -13.91
C CYS A 502 115.27 47.59 -14.18
N GLY A 503 116.13 48.62 -14.12
CA GLY A 503 117.57 48.50 -14.36
C GLY A 503 117.99 48.54 -15.84
N VAL A 504 117.07 48.69 -16.79
CA VAL A 504 117.40 48.78 -18.23
C VAL A 504 117.53 50.24 -18.66
N SER A 505 118.55 50.55 -19.46
CA SER A 505 118.70 51.87 -20.08
C SER A 505 117.85 51.98 -21.33
N ALA A 506 117.01 53.02 -21.41
CA ALA A 506 116.17 53.30 -22.56
C ALA A 506 116.22 54.79 -22.93
N GLN A 507 115.64 55.15 -24.08
CA GLN A 507 115.58 56.53 -24.52
C GLN A 507 114.42 57.24 -23.82
N TYR A 508 114.73 58.30 -23.09
CA TYR A 508 113.77 59.17 -22.44
C TYR A 508 113.82 60.54 -23.11
N THR A 509 112.67 61.04 -23.52
CA THR A 509 112.58 62.38 -24.14
C THR A 509 111.91 63.35 -23.17
N SER A 510 112.54 64.50 -22.94
CA SER A 510 111.96 65.60 -22.16
C SER A 510 111.70 66.83 -23.02
N CYS A 511 110.68 67.60 -22.63
CA CYS A 511 110.33 68.90 -23.24
C CYS A 511 110.58 70.03 -22.22
N SER A 512 111.20 71.13 -22.67
CA SER A 512 111.38 72.35 -21.87
C SER A 512 110.21 73.31 -22.12
N TYR A 513 109.48 73.71 -21.07
CA TYR A 513 108.24 74.49 -21.17
C TYR A 513 108.53 76.00 -21.26
N SER A 514 108.01 76.66 -22.30
CA SER A 514 107.82 78.12 -22.34
C SER A 514 106.51 78.46 -23.06
N GLY A 515 105.41 78.54 -22.31
CA GLY A 515 104.13 79.09 -22.76
C GLY A 515 103.00 78.07 -22.96
N SER A 516 101.76 78.51 -22.69
CA SER A 516 100.54 77.71 -22.74
C SER A 516 100.05 77.48 -24.17
N GLY A 517 100.20 76.25 -24.66
CA GLY A 517 99.62 75.75 -25.90
C GLY A 517 99.86 74.23 -26.04
N PRO A 518 99.01 73.49 -26.78
CA PRO A 518 98.97 72.01 -26.76
C PRO A 518 100.07 71.31 -27.59
N ASN A 519 101.13 72.02 -27.97
CA ASN A 519 102.23 71.50 -28.77
C ASN A 519 103.56 71.93 -28.12
N CYS A 520 104.45 70.98 -27.81
CA CYS A 520 105.78 71.23 -27.20
C CYS A 520 106.54 72.32 -27.99
N PRO A 521 106.57 73.59 -27.53
CA PRO A 521 107.11 74.71 -28.32
C PRO A 521 108.61 74.93 -28.09
N GLY A 522 109.25 74.06 -27.29
CA GLY A 522 110.66 74.14 -26.92
C GLY A 522 111.53 73.03 -27.52
N THR A 523 112.80 72.99 -27.12
CA THR A 523 113.79 72.02 -27.62
C THR A 523 113.53 70.64 -27.02
N ARG A 524 113.35 69.61 -27.87
CA ARG A 524 113.29 68.20 -27.45
C ARG A 524 114.71 67.70 -27.18
N THR A 525 114.91 67.13 -26.00
CA THR A 525 116.18 66.47 -25.66
C THR A 525 115.90 65.00 -25.37
N THR A 526 116.51 64.11 -26.14
CA THR A 526 116.42 62.66 -25.92
C THR A 526 117.75 62.18 -25.33
N THR A 527 117.68 61.49 -24.20
CA THR A 527 118.85 60.94 -23.51
C THR A 527 118.62 59.48 -23.12
N SER A 528 119.69 58.69 -23.12
CA SER A 528 119.66 57.35 -22.54
C SER A 528 119.68 57.44 -21.02
N VAL A 529 118.61 57.00 -20.38
CA VAL A 529 118.48 56.98 -18.93
C VAL A 529 118.22 55.54 -18.48
N GLN A 530 118.88 55.09 -17.41
CA GLN A 530 118.60 53.80 -16.79
C GLN A 530 117.38 53.92 -15.89
N GLN A 531 116.39 53.05 -16.09
CA GLN A 531 115.21 53.03 -15.25
C GLN A 531 115.61 52.54 -13.85
N LEU A 532 115.66 53.48 -12.91
CA LEU A 532 115.89 53.18 -11.51
C LEU A 532 114.56 52.81 -10.86
N CYS A 533 114.55 51.67 -10.17
CA CYS A 533 113.42 51.23 -9.37
C CYS A 533 113.89 51.17 -7.92
N ASN A 534 113.10 51.74 -7.03
CA ASN A 534 113.26 51.55 -5.58
C ASN A 534 112.31 50.48 -5.10
#